data_AF-A0A520KH65-F1
#
_entry.id   AF-A0A520KH65-F1
#
_cell.length_a   1.000
_cell.length_b   1.000
_cell.length_c   1.000
_cell.angle_alpha   90.00
_cell.angle_beta   90.00
_cell.angle_gamma   90.00
#
_symmetry.space_group_name_H-M   'P 1'
#
loop_
_entity.id
_entity.type
_entity.pdbx_description
1 polymer ?
#
loop_
_entity_poly.entity_id
_entity_poly.type
_entity_poly.pdbx_seq_one_letter_code
_entity_poly.pdbx_strand_id
1 'polypeptide(L)'
;MLRPSAHPYASFSGMGTGQPLLLVLSAIISRTSLIGNGMMTPRIPLEGNLKSFPKDLYFSFVGSPMPSKKDVIRDLRKILGEEAVEDDDLAIKIYSEDASLFEGNAIAVVFPTFTSQVSALLSYAYRNDLKIYPQGSASSLVGSSTPAEDGIVISLSRMNRIKEYSVVDMYAIAEPGVRLVELNEV
;
A
#
# COMPACT_ATOMS: atom_id res chain seq x y z
N MET A 1 -30.06 33.97 -34.51
CA MET A 1 -29.55 35.30 -34.08
C MET A 1 -29.62 35.30 -32.56
N LEU A 2 -28.54 35.28 -31.77
CA LEU A 2 -27.23 35.93 -31.87
C LEU A 2 -26.12 34.97 -31.41
N ARG A 3 -24.94 35.07 -32.03
CA ARG A 3 -23.69 34.39 -31.60
C ARG A 3 -23.09 35.14 -30.40
N PRO A 4 -22.46 34.45 -29.43
CA PRO A 4 -21.53 35.08 -28.51
C PRO A 4 -20.20 35.39 -29.21
N SER A 5 -19.68 36.56 -28.90
CA SER A 5 -18.45 37.18 -29.37
C SER A 5 -17.19 36.38 -29.05
N ALA A 6 -16.27 36.36 -30.01
CA ALA A 6 -14.90 35.90 -29.83
C ALA A 6 -14.17 36.73 -28.75
N HIS A 7 -13.29 36.04 -28.00
CA HIS A 7 -12.14 36.64 -27.34
C HIS A 7 -10.86 35.95 -27.82
N PRO A 8 -9.73 36.68 -27.88
CA PRO A 8 -8.88 36.67 -29.05
C PRO A 8 -7.46 36.18 -28.77
N TYR A 9 -6.98 35.28 -29.64
CA TYR A 9 -5.57 34.90 -29.87
C TYR A 9 -4.79 34.34 -28.65
N ALA A 10 -3.74 33.54 -28.79
CA ALA A 10 -2.85 33.42 -29.92
C ALA A 10 -2.18 32.03 -29.94
N SER A 11 -2.09 31.51 -31.16
CA SER A 11 -0.96 30.74 -31.68
C SER A 11 0.37 31.09 -31.01
N PHE A 12 0.96 30.11 -30.32
CA PHE A 12 2.35 30.15 -29.89
C PHE A 12 3.19 29.27 -30.82
N SER A 13 3.61 29.86 -31.94
CA SER A 13 4.72 29.37 -32.74
C SER A 13 6.01 29.74 -32.01
N GLY A 14 6.57 28.82 -31.26
CA GLY A 14 7.83 29.01 -30.54
C GLY A 14 8.30 27.70 -29.91
N MET A 15 9.35 27.10 -30.48
CA MET A 15 10.10 26.00 -29.86
C MET A 15 10.65 26.45 -28.51
N GLY A 16 10.34 25.72 -27.43
CA GLY A 16 10.97 25.94 -26.12
C GLY A 16 10.18 25.39 -24.95
N THR A 17 10.69 24.32 -24.33
CA THR A 17 10.57 23.94 -22.90
C THR A 17 9.20 23.80 -22.22
N GLY A 18 8.06 24.09 -22.87
CA GLY A 18 6.72 24.08 -22.26
C GLY A 18 5.91 22.78 -22.40
N GLN A 19 6.42 21.76 -23.09
CA GLN A 19 5.70 20.50 -23.33
C GLN A 19 5.45 19.57 -22.12
N PRO A 20 6.19 19.59 -20.98
CA PRO A 20 5.92 18.66 -19.89
C PRO A 20 4.62 18.97 -19.13
N LEU A 21 4.22 20.25 -19.03
CA LEU A 21 3.00 20.65 -18.34
C LEU A 21 1.73 20.19 -19.10
N LEU A 22 1.75 20.19 -20.43
CA LEU A 22 0.63 19.73 -21.24
C LEU A 22 0.43 18.21 -21.14
N LEU A 23 1.54 17.46 -21.05
CA LEU A 23 1.55 16.00 -20.80
C LEU A 23 1.07 15.65 -19.38
N VAL A 24 1.46 16.45 -18.38
CA VAL A 24 0.98 16.28 -17.01
C VAL A 24 -0.51 16.59 -16.93
N LEU A 25 -0.98 17.68 -17.55
CA LEU A 25 -2.40 18.02 -17.62
C LEU A 25 -3.21 16.95 -18.37
N SER A 26 -2.71 16.39 -19.48
CA SER A 26 -3.42 15.32 -20.20
C SER A 26 -3.47 14.00 -19.40
N ALA A 27 -2.41 13.67 -18.66
CA ALA A 27 -2.39 12.51 -17.75
C ALA A 27 -3.31 12.71 -16.52
N ILE A 28 -3.36 13.92 -15.94
CA ILE A 28 -4.30 14.30 -14.87
C ILE A 28 -5.76 14.13 -15.36
N ILE A 29 -6.07 14.66 -16.56
CA ILE A 29 -7.40 14.58 -17.17
C ILE A 29 -7.79 13.11 -17.46
N SER A 30 -6.83 12.28 -17.88
CA SER A 30 -7.07 10.86 -18.12
C SER A 30 -7.38 10.07 -16.83
N ARG A 31 -6.85 10.48 -15.68
CA ARG A 31 -7.11 9.83 -14.37
C ARG A 31 -8.42 10.28 -13.74
N THR A 32 -8.85 11.52 -13.97
CA THR A 32 -10.16 12.02 -13.49
C THR A 32 -11.33 11.44 -14.31
N SER A 33 -11.13 11.13 -15.60
CA SER A 33 -12.18 10.51 -16.43
C SER A 33 -12.37 9.00 -16.21
N LEU A 34 -11.51 8.33 -15.42
CA LEU A 34 -11.71 6.94 -14.99
C LEU A 34 -12.73 6.83 -13.83
N ILE A 35 -13.13 7.96 -13.24
CA ILE A 35 -14.15 8.04 -12.21
C ILE A 35 -15.44 8.60 -12.86
N GLY A 36 -16.10 7.80 -13.68
CA GLY A 36 -17.48 8.06 -14.11
C GLY A 36 -17.72 8.15 -15.62
N ASN A 37 -18.56 7.22 -16.10
CA ASN A 37 -19.35 7.25 -17.34
C ASN A 37 -18.61 7.24 -18.69
N GLY A 38 -18.26 6.03 -19.16
CA GLY A 38 -18.64 5.52 -20.50
C GLY A 38 -18.33 6.32 -21.78
N MET A 39 -17.53 7.37 -21.76
CA MET A 39 -17.18 8.14 -22.97
C MET A 39 -15.85 7.68 -23.57
N MET A 40 -15.90 7.39 -24.87
CA MET A 40 -14.75 7.01 -25.69
C MET A 40 -13.67 8.09 -25.62
N THR A 41 -12.48 7.74 -25.13
CA THR A 41 -11.38 8.70 -24.98
C THR A 41 -10.79 9.06 -26.35
N PRO A 42 -10.40 10.32 -26.59
CA PRO A 42 -9.57 10.66 -27.74
C PRO A 42 -8.19 10.04 -27.54
N ARG A 43 -7.76 9.17 -28.47
CA ARG A 43 -6.36 8.73 -28.57
C ARG A 43 -5.51 9.91 -29.04
N ILE A 44 -4.99 10.69 -28.11
CA ILE A 44 -3.98 11.71 -28.43
C ILE A 44 -2.62 10.98 -28.48
N PRO A 45 -1.90 11.00 -29.63
CA PRO A 45 -0.59 10.38 -29.72
C PRO A 45 0.41 11.11 -28.81
N LEU A 46 1.11 10.34 -27.96
CA LEU A 46 2.18 10.84 -27.10
C LEU A 46 3.43 11.14 -27.94
N GLU A 47 3.46 12.26 -28.65
CA GLU A 47 4.68 12.75 -29.28
C GLU A 47 5.49 13.56 -28.26
N GLY A 48 6.38 12.87 -27.54
CA GLY A 48 7.33 13.49 -26.62
C GLY A 48 8.40 12.50 -26.15
N ASN A 49 9.67 12.89 -26.17
CA ASN A 49 10.79 12.03 -25.80
C ASN A 49 10.84 11.81 -24.28
N LEU A 50 10.25 10.69 -23.84
CA LEU A 50 10.13 10.24 -22.43
C LEU A 50 11.46 10.22 -21.65
N LYS A 51 12.62 10.20 -22.33
CA LYS A 51 13.94 10.17 -21.68
C LYS A 51 14.30 11.45 -20.92
N SER A 52 13.60 12.56 -21.18
CA SER A 52 13.85 13.88 -20.57
C SER A 52 13.03 14.17 -19.31
N PHE A 53 12.08 13.30 -18.97
CA PHE A 53 11.23 13.47 -17.78
C PHE A 53 12.00 13.09 -16.50
N PRO A 54 11.90 13.89 -15.42
CA PRO A 54 12.39 13.50 -14.10
C PRO A 54 11.71 12.18 -13.67
N LYS A 55 12.51 11.13 -13.45
CA LYS A 55 12.01 9.77 -13.16
C LYS A 55 11.17 9.74 -11.88
N ASP A 56 11.57 10.52 -10.89
CA ASP A 56 10.89 10.75 -9.62
C ASP A 56 9.45 11.29 -9.80
N LEU A 57 9.27 12.23 -10.72
CA LEU A 57 7.95 12.79 -11.02
C LEU A 57 7.08 11.80 -11.82
N TYR A 58 7.70 11.03 -12.73
CA TYR A 58 7.02 9.95 -13.45
C TYR A 58 6.53 8.84 -12.51
N PHE A 59 7.37 8.36 -11.59
CA PHE A 59 6.98 7.32 -10.63
C PHE A 59 6.00 7.82 -9.58
N SER A 60 6.05 9.10 -9.22
CA SER A 60 5.03 9.72 -8.38
C SER A 60 3.66 9.82 -9.08
N PHE A 61 3.63 9.81 -10.41
CA PHE A 61 2.41 9.98 -11.22
C PHE A 61 1.84 8.65 -11.78
N VAL A 62 2.72 7.70 -12.10
CA VAL A 62 2.41 6.39 -12.73
C VAL A 62 2.53 5.24 -11.72
N GLY A 63 3.15 5.47 -10.56
CA GLY A 63 3.58 4.43 -9.64
C GLY A 63 4.97 3.91 -10.01
N SER A 64 5.83 3.66 -9.02
CA SER A 64 7.05 2.87 -9.23
C SER A 64 6.64 1.44 -9.64
N PRO A 65 7.36 0.78 -10.56
CA PRO A 65 7.13 -0.64 -10.80
C PRO A 65 7.29 -1.38 -9.48
N MET A 66 6.28 -2.18 -9.10
CA MET A 66 6.33 -2.91 -7.85
C MET A 66 7.63 -3.75 -7.80
N PRO A 67 8.34 -3.75 -6.66
CA PRO A 67 9.52 -4.57 -6.49
C PRO A 67 9.17 -6.06 -6.70
N SER A 68 10.15 -6.84 -7.16
CA SER A 68 9.96 -8.28 -7.30
C SER A 68 9.72 -8.94 -5.93
N LYS A 69 9.01 -10.08 -5.89
CA LYS A 69 8.79 -10.86 -4.65
C LYS A 69 10.09 -11.07 -3.87
N LYS A 70 11.18 -11.41 -4.58
CA LYS A 70 12.51 -11.64 -4.00
C LYS A 70 13.13 -10.38 -3.39
N ASP A 71 12.98 -9.23 -4.06
CA ASP A 71 13.48 -7.96 -3.51
C ASP A 71 12.71 -7.55 -2.26
N VAL A 72 11.38 -7.74 -2.26
CA VAL A 72 10.54 -7.48 -1.09
C VAL A 72 11.00 -8.32 0.10
N ILE A 73 11.13 -9.63 -0.06
CA ILE A 73 11.56 -10.54 1.01
C ILE A 73 12.94 -10.16 1.55
N ARG A 74 13.90 -9.86 0.67
CA ARG A 74 15.25 -9.42 1.06
C ARG A 74 15.19 -8.14 1.90
N ASP A 75 14.40 -7.16 1.49
CA ASP A 75 14.35 -5.86 2.15
C ASP A 75 13.54 -5.94 3.47
N LEU A 76 12.52 -6.79 3.54
CA LEU A 76 11.84 -7.14 4.79
C LEU A 76 12.81 -7.75 5.82
N ARG A 77 13.66 -8.71 5.40
CA ARG A 77 14.68 -9.33 6.27
C ARG A 77 15.69 -8.32 6.80
N LYS A 78 16.06 -7.31 6.00
CA LYS A 78 16.92 -6.20 6.48
C LYS A 78 16.22 -5.33 7.53
N ILE A 79 14.92 -5.10 7.38
CA ILE A 79 14.14 -4.23 8.28
C ILE A 79 13.81 -4.96 9.59
N LEU A 80 13.42 -6.23 9.52
CA LEU A 80 12.83 -6.97 10.63
C LEU A 80 13.79 -8.01 11.25
N GLY A 81 14.84 -8.40 10.53
CA GLY A 81 15.68 -9.56 10.84
C GLY A 81 15.19 -10.83 10.12
N GLU A 82 16.10 -11.79 9.96
CA GLU A 82 15.85 -13.03 9.22
C GLU A 82 14.68 -13.84 9.83
N GLU A 83 14.73 -14.03 11.15
CA GLU A 83 13.79 -14.83 11.95
C GLU A 83 12.35 -14.25 12.01
N ALA A 84 12.15 -13.05 11.48
CA ALA A 84 10.88 -12.33 11.52
C ALA A 84 10.15 -12.32 10.17
N VAL A 85 10.65 -13.06 9.17
CA VAL A 85 10.08 -13.10 7.82
C VAL A 85 9.97 -14.54 7.32
N GLU A 86 8.74 -14.99 7.10
CA GLU A 86 8.42 -16.29 6.50
C GLU A 86 7.89 -16.08 5.08
N ASP A 87 8.47 -16.80 4.12
CA ASP A 87 8.10 -16.74 2.70
C ASP A 87 7.82 -18.11 2.08
N ASP A 88 7.77 -19.18 2.90
CA ASP A 88 7.38 -20.51 2.45
C ASP A 88 5.86 -20.66 2.29
N ASP A 89 5.45 -21.56 1.39
CA ASP A 89 4.06 -21.72 1.01
C ASP A 89 3.15 -22.18 2.16
N LEU A 90 3.69 -22.95 3.13
CA LEU A 90 2.89 -23.42 4.26
C LEU A 90 2.62 -22.28 5.25
N ALA A 91 3.64 -21.49 5.59
CA ALA A 91 3.44 -20.31 6.43
C ALA A 91 2.49 -19.31 5.76
N ILE A 92 2.70 -19.01 4.47
CA ILE A 92 1.81 -18.11 3.72
C ILE A 92 0.37 -18.63 3.78
N LYS A 93 0.14 -19.92 3.56
CA LYS A 93 -1.21 -20.49 3.63
C LYS A 93 -1.84 -20.33 5.01
N ILE A 94 -1.13 -20.70 6.08
CA ILE A 94 -1.66 -20.64 7.45
C ILE A 94 -2.04 -19.20 7.85
N TYR A 95 -1.22 -18.22 7.47
CA TYR A 95 -1.40 -16.83 7.89
C TYR A 95 -2.23 -15.99 6.92
N SER A 96 -2.54 -16.50 5.72
CA SER A 96 -3.41 -15.82 4.75
C SER A 96 -4.87 -16.24 4.86
N GLU A 97 -5.24 -16.97 5.92
CA GLU A 97 -6.61 -17.38 6.22
C GLU A 97 -7.03 -16.85 7.61
N ASP A 98 -8.34 -16.74 7.83
CA ASP A 98 -8.95 -16.51 9.13
C ASP A 98 -10.09 -17.53 9.35
N ALA A 99 -10.88 -17.39 10.41
CA ALA A 99 -11.99 -18.31 10.69
C ALA A 99 -13.20 -18.17 9.73
N SER A 100 -13.07 -17.41 8.64
CA SER A 100 -14.06 -17.34 7.56
C SER A 100 -13.85 -18.47 6.53
N LEU A 101 -14.53 -18.35 5.39
CA LEU A 101 -14.39 -19.25 4.24
C LEU A 101 -13.54 -18.62 3.12
N PHE A 102 -12.96 -17.44 3.35
CA PHE A 102 -12.15 -16.75 2.35
C PHE A 102 -10.71 -17.26 2.38
N GLU A 103 -10.18 -17.54 1.21
CA GLU A 103 -8.78 -17.88 0.99
C GLU A 103 -8.02 -16.65 0.48
N GLY A 104 -6.84 -16.42 1.03
CA GLY A 104 -5.96 -15.32 0.63
C GLY A 104 -4.58 -15.81 0.22
N ASN A 105 -3.77 -14.88 -0.28
CA ASN A 105 -2.37 -15.12 -0.59
C ASN A 105 -1.50 -13.92 -0.19
N ALA A 106 -0.21 -14.16 0.05
CA ALA A 106 0.73 -13.13 0.45
C ALA A 106 2.10 -13.28 -0.22
N ILE A 107 2.84 -12.17 -0.27
CA ILE A 107 4.25 -12.11 -0.63
C ILE A 107 5.09 -12.76 0.48
N ALA A 108 4.79 -12.40 1.73
CA ALA A 108 5.47 -12.88 2.92
C ALA A 108 4.58 -12.64 4.16
N VAL A 109 4.87 -13.38 5.21
CA VAL A 109 4.32 -13.18 6.56
C VAL A 109 5.44 -12.64 7.43
N VAL A 110 5.16 -11.59 8.21
CA VAL A 110 6.16 -10.96 9.06
C VAL A 110 5.72 -10.85 10.52
N PHE A 111 6.71 -10.92 11.41
CA PHE A 111 6.52 -11.03 12.86
C PHE A 111 7.33 -9.96 13.61
N PRO A 112 6.95 -8.66 13.51
CA PRO A 112 7.61 -7.61 14.24
C PRO A 112 7.51 -7.83 15.76
N THR A 113 8.50 -7.33 16.49
CA THR A 113 8.61 -7.48 17.96
C THR A 113 8.55 -6.16 18.70
N PHE A 114 8.66 -5.03 17.99
CA PHE A 114 8.62 -3.69 18.58
C PHE A 114 8.09 -2.65 17.60
N THR A 115 7.60 -1.53 18.12
CA THR A 115 6.92 -0.47 17.35
C THR A 115 7.77 0.12 16.23
N SER A 116 9.08 0.26 16.41
CA SER A 116 9.95 0.82 15.35
C SER A 116 10.09 -0.11 14.14
N GLN A 117 10.02 -1.43 14.33
CA GLN A 117 9.96 -2.40 13.23
C GLN A 117 8.67 -2.24 12.42
N VAL A 118 7.53 -2.13 13.11
CA VAL A 118 6.23 -1.87 12.45
C VAL A 118 6.29 -0.55 11.67
N SER A 119 6.78 0.53 12.29
CA SER A 119 6.89 1.84 11.64
C SER A 119 7.78 1.79 10.39
N ALA A 120 8.95 1.12 10.46
CA ALA A 120 9.86 0.98 9.34
C ALA A 120 9.24 0.14 8.20
N LEU A 121 8.54 -0.95 8.55
CA LEU A 121 7.79 -1.79 7.61
C LEU A 121 6.69 -1.01 6.89
N LEU A 122 5.85 -0.29 7.62
CA LEU A 122 4.77 0.52 7.04
C LEU A 122 5.33 1.60 6.10
N SER A 123 6.42 2.24 6.49
CA SER A 123 7.13 3.23 5.67
C SER A 123 7.72 2.61 4.41
N TYR A 124 8.19 1.36 4.48
CA TYR A 124 8.66 0.60 3.32
C TYR A 124 7.51 0.20 2.40
N ALA A 125 6.42 -0.34 2.95
CA ALA A 125 5.24 -0.74 2.18
C ALA A 125 4.62 0.44 1.43
N TYR A 126 4.46 1.59 2.10
CA TYR A 126 3.95 2.82 1.49
C TYR A 126 4.80 3.29 0.30
N ARG A 127 6.13 3.29 0.45
CA ARG A 127 7.05 3.73 -0.63
C ARG A 127 7.05 2.80 -1.84
N ASN A 128 6.66 1.54 -1.66
CA ASN A 128 6.68 0.52 -2.71
C ASN A 128 5.29 0.11 -3.19
N ASP A 129 4.23 0.83 -2.77
CA ASP A 129 2.84 0.53 -3.08
C ASP A 129 2.42 -0.90 -2.72
N LEU A 130 2.94 -1.43 -1.61
CA LEU A 130 2.64 -2.78 -1.13
C LEU A 130 1.44 -2.75 -0.19
N LYS A 131 0.49 -3.66 -0.42
CA LYS A 131 -0.62 -3.90 0.50
C LYS A 131 -0.12 -4.55 1.79
N ILE A 132 -0.79 -4.24 2.88
CA ILE A 132 -0.50 -4.78 4.21
C ILE A 132 -1.78 -5.32 4.84
N TYR A 133 -1.64 -6.41 5.58
CA TYR A 133 -2.75 -7.09 6.24
C TYR A 133 -2.37 -7.35 7.69
N PRO A 134 -2.72 -6.45 8.62
CA PRO A 134 -2.44 -6.66 10.04
C PRO A 134 -3.31 -7.79 10.58
N GLN A 135 -2.70 -8.66 11.38
CA GLN A 135 -3.35 -9.84 11.92
C GLN A 135 -3.03 -10.01 13.40
N GLY A 136 -4.09 -10.13 14.20
CA GLY A 136 -4.02 -10.60 15.59
C GLY A 136 -4.10 -12.13 15.65
N SER A 137 -5.17 -12.66 16.24
CA SER A 137 -5.39 -14.11 16.39
C SER A 137 -6.08 -14.80 15.20
N ALA A 138 -6.33 -14.08 14.10
CA ALA A 138 -7.02 -14.57 12.90
C ALA A 138 -8.41 -15.22 13.15
N SER A 139 -9.14 -14.78 14.18
CA SER A 139 -10.44 -15.36 14.56
C SER A 139 -11.65 -14.66 13.94
N SER A 140 -11.45 -13.84 12.89
CA SER A 140 -12.55 -13.16 12.20
C SER A 140 -13.38 -14.16 11.39
N LEU A 141 -14.69 -13.93 11.29
CA LEU A 141 -15.62 -14.75 10.50
C LEU A 141 -15.99 -14.10 9.16
N VAL A 142 -15.45 -12.91 8.86
CA VAL A 142 -15.83 -12.11 7.70
C VAL A 142 -14.65 -11.83 6.74
N GLY A 143 -13.50 -12.47 6.96
CA GLY A 143 -12.31 -12.30 6.13
C GLY A 143 -11.50 -11.03 6.44
N SER A 144 -11.69 -10.38 7.59
CA SER A 144 -11.08 -9.07 7.85
C SER A 144 -9.54 -9.10 7.89
N SER A 145 -8.95 -10.26 8.19
CA SER A 145 -7.49 -10.45 8.19
C SER A 145 -6.98 -11.31 7.03
N THR A 146 -7.87 -11.73 6.12
CA THR A 146 -7.53 -12.51 4.93
C THR A 146 -7.08 -11.57 3.81
N PRO A 147 -5.88 -11.73 3.24
CA PRO A 147 -5.42 -10.93 2.10
C PRO A 147 -6.33 -11.07 0.88
N ALA A 148 -6.89 -9.97 0.40
CA ALA A 148 -7.70 -9.96 -0.83
C ALA A 148 -6.86 -9.87 -2.12
N GLU A 149 -5.65 -9.33 -2.01
CA GLU A 149 -4.66 -9.15 -3.07
C GLU A 149 -3.26 -9.46 -2.50
N ASP A 150 -2.29 -9.77 -3.36
CA ASP A 150 -0.91 -10.00 -2.94
C ASP A 150 -0.37 -8.81 -2.10
N GLY A 151 0.14 -9.13 -0.92
CA GLY A 151 0.70 -8.13 0.00
C GLY A 151 1.46 -8.77 1.15
N ILE A 152 1.61 -8.05 2.25
CA ILE A 152 2.39 -8.50 3.41
C ILE A 152 1.45 -8.73 4.58
N VAL A 153 1.39 -9.96 5.09
CA VAL A 153 0.68 -10.25 6.35
C VAL A 153 1.56 -9.86 7.52
N ILE A 154 1.04 -9.07 8.46
CA ILE A 154 1.75 -8.62 9.64
C ILE A 154 1.13 -9.31 10.85
N SER A 155 1.74 -10.41 11.31
CA SER A 155 1.33 -11.08 12.54
C SER A 155 1.88 -10.33 13.75
N LEU A 156 0.99 -9.83 14.59
CA LEU A 156 1.35 -9.10 15.80
C LEU A 156 1.60 -10.04 17.01
N SER A 157 1.55 -11.35 16.79
CA SER A 157 1.65 -12.39 17.83
C SER A 157 2.91 -12.32 18.70
N ARG A 158 4.00 -11.73 18.21
CA ARG A 158 5.25 -11.53 18.97
C ARG A 158 5.30 -10.21 19.77
N MET A 159 4.30 -9.33 19.61
CA MET A 159 4.09 -8.11 20.42
C MET A 159 2.98 -8.39 21.44
N ASN A 160 3.23 -9.26 22.42
CA ASN A 160 2.21 -9.83 23.30
C ASN A 160 2.44 -9.54 24.79
N ARG A 161 3.03 -8.39 25.14
CA ARG A 161 3.27 -8.02 26.54
C ARG A 161 2.14 -7.15 27.10
N ILE A 162 1.68 -7.48 28.30
CA ILE A 162 0.92 -6.55 29.16
C ILE A 162 1.96 -5.61 29.80
N LYS A 163 1.85 -4.31 29.50
CA LYS A 163 2.83 -3.28 29.88
C LYS A 163 2.57 -2.72 31.27
N GLU A 164 1.30 -2.50 31.59
CA GLU A 164 0.83 -1.88 32.82
C GLU A 164 -0.65 -2.23 33.00
N TYR A 165 -1.10 -2.39 34.24
CA TYR A 165 -2.53 -2.51 34.54
C TYR A 165 -2.81 -2.04 35.96
N SER A 166 -4.03 -1.55 36.20
CA SER A 166 -4.54 -1.20 37.52
C SER A 166 -5.97 -1.70 37.64
N VAL A 167 -6.19 -2.64 38.56
CA VAL A 167 -7.52 -3.15 38.89
C VAL A 167 -8.35 -2.06 39.58
N VAL A 168 -7.69 -1.22 40.38
CA VAL A 168 -8.35 -0.11 41.11
C VAL A 168 -8.84 0.96 40.14
N ASP A 169 -8.00 1.32 39.17
CA ASP A 169 -8.32 2.37 38.19
C ASP A 169 -8.98 1.81 36.91
N MET A 170 -9.23 0.50 36.85
CA MET A 170 -9.87 -0.22 35.75
C MET A 170 -9.25 0.03 34.37
N TYR A 171 -7.93 -0.13 34.24
CA TYR A 171 -7.26 -0.05 32.94
C TYR A 171 -6.14 -1.09 32.77
N ALA A 172 -5.80 -1.36 31.51
CA ALA A 172 -4.62 -2.09 31.10
C ALA A 172 -4.01 -1.44 29.84
N ILE A 173 -2.68 -1.40 29.79
CA ILE A 173 -1.89 -1.05 28.62
C ILE A 173 -1.26 -2.35 28.14
N ALA A 174 -1.60 -2.76 26.91
CA ALA A 174 -1.15 -4.01 26.32
C ALA A 174 -0.61 -3.78 24.91
N GLU A 175 0.37 -4.60 24.51
CA GLU A 175 0.79 -4.70 23.13
C GLU A 175 -0.31 -5.40 22.29
N PRO A 176 -0.37 -5.15 20.96
CA PRO A 176 -1.52 -5.54 20.15
C PRO A 176 -1.70 -7.04 19.91
N GLY A 177 -0.68 -7.85 20.24
CA GLY A 177 -0.70 -9.31 20.13
C GLY A 177 -1.11 -10.05 21.40
N VAL A 178 -1.40 -9.34 22.50
CA VAL A 178 -1.87 -9.97 23.74
C VAL A 178 -3.18 -10.72 23.48
N ARG A 179 -3.24 -12.00 23.86
CA ARG A 179 -4.47 -12.79 23.69
C ARG A 179 -5.44 -12.45 24.81
N LEU A 180 -6.74 -12.51 24.50
CA LEU A 180 -7.79 -12.26 25.49
C LEU A 180 -7.68 -13.19 26.71
N VAL A 181 -7.27 -14.45 26.51
CA VAL A 181 -7.07 -15.40 27.63
C VAL A 181 -5.98 -14.93 28.58
N GLU A 182 -4.84 -14.47 28.07
CA GLU A 182 -3.72 -13.97 28.87
C GLU A 182 -4.11 -12.68 29.62
N LEU A 183 -4.89 -11.80 28.97
CA LEU A 183 -5.38 -10.58 29.59
C LEU A 183 -6.39 -10.84 30.72
N ASN A 184 -7.14 -11.94 30.66
CA ASN A 184 -8.09 -12.30 31.71
C ASN A 184 -7.43 -12.91 32.96
N GLU A 185 -6.13 -13.21 32.90
CA GLU A 185 -5.38 -13.84 34.00
C GLU A 185 -4.67 -12.82 34.93
N VAL A 186 -4.70 -11.51 34.59
CA VAL A 186 -4.01 -10.45 35.35
C VAL A 186 -4.90 -9.65 36.31
#